data_AF-A0A665VA00-F1
#
_entry.id   AF-A0A665VA00-F1
#
_cell.length_a   1.000
_cell.length_b   1.000
_cell.length_c   1.000
_cell.angle_alpha   90.00
_cell.angle_beta   90.00
_cell.angle_gamma   90.00
#
_symmetry.space_group_name_H-M   'P 1'
#
loop_
_entity.id
_entity.type
_entity.pdbx_description
1 polymer ?
#
loop_
_entity_poly.entity_id
_entity_poly.type
_entity_poly.pdbx_seq_one_letter_code
_entity_poly.pdbx_strand_id
1 'polypeptide(L)'
;MFCALALVCDDYFVPSLEKICERLNLSEDVAGATFMAAGSSAPELFTSIIGVFITKGDVGVGTIVGSAVFNILCIIGVCGFFAGQAVKLSHWALLRDSTYYTFSITALIVFIYDEKVCWWESLVLILMYAVYILIMKFNSRAQRYFDRRKKSSVNLANGLTGSTDLEDNATCDATAVLLKKANFHCKPSVLMVDELLSAYPHQLSFSEAGMRIMITSHFSPRTRLTMASRMLINEMGLREWDGREGEDDNGGPMVPFKVPGTVKWLVMWPLSLLLFLTVPNCTKRGWERWFMVSFFTATIWIAGLSYIMVWMVTVIGFTLGIPDVIMGITFLAAGTSVPDCMASVIVARQGLGDMAISNSIGSNVFDILVGLGLPWALQTLCIDYGSNIYLNSRGLIFSVGLLLASVFFTVLGVHLNKWTLDRQLGLACLVMYAIFLCFSILIEFNVFIFVNLPMCRDIH
;
A
#
# COMPACT_ATOMS: atom_id res chain seq x y z
N MET A 1 -8.84 -20.43 -4.56
CA MET A 1 -7.43 -20.14 -4.94
C MET A 1 -7.00 -18.77 -4.45
N PHE A 2 -7.72 -17.68 -4.73
CA PHE A 2 -7.38 -16.36 -4.17
C PHE A 2 -7.28 -16.35 -2.63
N CYS A 3 -8.28 -16.89 -1.92
CA CYS A 3 -8.20 -17.03 -0.45
C CYS A 3 -7.06 -17.91 0.03
N ALA A 4 -6.66 -18.90 -0.78
CA ALA A 4 -5.54 -19.80 -0.47
C ALA A 4 -4.20 -19.05 -0.54
N LEU A 5 -4.01 -18.27 -1.61
CA LEU A 5 -2.84 -17.42 -1.80
C LEU A 5 -2.74 -16.37 -0.68
N ALA A 6 -3.86 -15.71 -0.38
CA ALA A 6 -3.96 -14.76 0.72
C ALA A 6 -3.50 -15.37 2.04
N LEU A 7 -4.02 -16.55 2.40
CA LEU A 7 -3.65 -17.25 3.63
C LEU A 7 -2.16 -17.60 3.68
N VAL A 8 -1.57 -18.11 2.59
CA VAL A 8 -0.12 -18.41 2.56
C VAL A 8 0.72 -17.15 2.65
N CYS A 9 0.28 -16.08 1.99
CA CYS A 9 0.96 -14.79 1.98
C CYS A 9 0.96 -14.16 3.38
N ASP A 10 -0.22 -13.98 3.96
CA ASP A 10 -0.42 -13.22 5.19
C ASP A 10 0.01 -14.01 6.44
N ASP A 11 -0.30 -15.31 6.52
CA ASP A 11 -0.05 -16.09 7.75
C ASP A 11 1.36 -16.69 7.82
N TYR A 12 2.04 -16.85 6.68
CA TYR A 12 3.33 -17.55 6.61
C TYR A 12 4.42 -16.73 5.94
N PHE A 13 4.17 -16.16 4.76
CA PHE A 13 5.20 -15.47 3.98
C PHE A 13 5.58 -14.13 4.61
N VAL A 14 4.62 -13.25 4.88
CA VAL A 14 4.84 -11.92 5.49
C VAL A 14 5.50 -12.03 6.87
N PRO A 15 5.06 -12.89 7.82
CA PRO A 15 5.72 -13.04 9.12
C PRO A 15 7.15 -13.58 9.00
N SER A 16 7.42 -14.43 8.01
CA SER A 16 8.80 -14.90 7.75
C SER A 16 9.70 -13.79 7.22
N LEU A 17 9.15 -12.89 6.39
CA LEU A 17 9.82 -11.68 5.90
C LEU A 17 10.08 -10.68 7.03
N GLU A 18 9.16 -10.51 7.97
CA GLU A 18 9.36 -9.66 9.15
C GLU A 18 10.55 -10.15 9.97
N LYS A 19 10.62 -11.47 10.22
CA LYS A 19 11.75 -12.07 10.92
C LYS A 19 13.07 -11.90 10.19
N ILE A 20 13.07 -11.96 8.85
CA ILE A 20 14.24 -11.64 8.03
C ILE A 20 14.65 -10.18 8.24
N CYS A 21 13.71 -9.25 8.21
CA CYS A 21 13.97 -7.82 8.39
C CYS A 21 14.55 -7.50 9.77
N GLU A 22 14.01 -8.12 10.83
CA GLU A 22 14.54 -8.01 12.19
C GLU A 22 15.99 -8.51 12.27
N ARG A 23 16.28 -9.66 11.66
CA ARG A 23 17.64 -10.24 11.66
C ARG A 23 18.65 -9.42 10.86
N LEU A 24 18.18 -8.73 9.82
CA LEU A 24 18.99 -7.83 9.00
C LEU A 24 19.14 -6.42 9.61
N ASN A 25 18.50 -6.13 10.75
CA ASN A 25 18.46 -4.80 11.39
C ASN A 25 18.07 -3.68 10.42
N LEU A 26 17.08 -3.94 9.56
CA LEU A 26 16.54 -2.93 8.66
C LEU A 26 15.67 -1.94 9.45
N SER A 27 15.73 -0.66 9.09
CA SER A 27 14.81 0.34 9.64
C SER A 27 13.38 0.04 9.19
N GLU A 28 12.39 0.24 10.06
CA GLU A 28 10.96 0.01 9.78
C GLU A 28 10.52 0.69 8.47
N ASP A 29 10.95 1.93 8.23
CA ASP A 29 10.69 2.65 6.97
C ASP A 29 11.16 1.88 5.72
N VAL A 30 12.31 1.21 5.79
CA VAL A 30 12.90 0.46 4.66
C VAL A 30 12.28 -0.92 4.57
N ALA A 31 12.07 -1.61 5.70
CA ALA A 31 11.42 -2.92 5.74
C ALA A 31 9.99 -2.83 5.18
N GLY A 32 9.21 -1.83 5.60
CA GLY A 32 7.87 -1.55 5.10
C GLY A 32 7.86 -1.27 3.59
N ALA A 33 8.75 -0.39 3.14
CA ALA A 33 8.82 0.00 1.73
C ALA A 33 9.30 -1.10 0.77
N THR A 34 9.94 -2.17 1.26
CA THR A 34 10.62 -3.14 0.40
C THR A 34 10.17 -4.56 0.62
N PHE A 35 10.51 -5.14 1.76
CA PHE A 35 10.22 -6.54 2.05
C PHE A 35 8.74 -6.74 2.37
N MET A 36 8.10 -5.82 3.10
CA MET A 36 6.67 -5.93 3.38
C MET A 36 5.83 -5.68 2.12
N ALA A 37 6.20 -4.68 1.31
CA ALA A 37 5.58 -4.45 0.00
C ALA A 37 5.78 -5.64 -0.96
N ALA A 38 6.97 -6.24 -0.99
CA ALA A 38 7.22 -7.48 -1.74
C ALA A 38 6.43 -8.69 -1.17
N GLY A 39 6.15 -8.65 0.13
CA GLY A 39 5.28 -9.57 0.85
C GLY A 39 3.88 -9.59 0.24
N SER A 40 3.19 -8.45 0.30
CA SER A 40 1.83 -8.28 -0.23
C SER A 40 1.74 -8.58 -1.73
N SER A 41 2.75 -8.13 -2.50
CA SER A 41 2.82 -8.30 -3.95
C SER A 41 3.36 -9.65 -4.43
N ALA A 42 3.60 -10.61 -3.53
CA ALA A 42 4.16 -11.90 -3.92
C ALA A 42 3.27 -12.65 -4.94
N PRO A 43 1.94 -12.74 -4.76
CA PRO A 43 1.06 -13.35 -5.75
C PRO A 43 1.20 -12.69 -7.14
N GLU A 44 1.19 -11.35 -7.21
CA GLU A 44 1.37 -10.57 -8.44
C GLU A 44 2.71 -10.91 -9.11
N LEU A 45 3.81 -10.89 -8.36
CA LEU A 45 5.13 -11.23 -8.87
C LEU A 45 5.15 -12.65 -9.48
N PHE A 46 4.60 -13.63 -8.78
CA PHE A 46 4.56 -15.01 -9.29
C PHE A 46 3.64 -15.17 -10.50
N THR A 47 2.49 -14.50 -10.53
CA THR A 47 1.63 -14.50 -11.73
C THR A 47 2.31 -13.89 -12.94
N SER A 48 3.12 -12.84 -12.75
CA SER A 48 3.93 -12.23 -13.81
C SER A 48 5.04 -13.17 -14.30
N ILE A 49 5.76 -13.82 -13.39
CA ILE A 49 6.74 -14.87 -13.74
C ILE A 49 6.09 -15.96 -14.59
N ILE A 50 4.95 -16.50 -14.15
CA ILE A 50 4.20 -17.52 -14.89
C ILE A 50 3.74 -16.97 -16.26
N GLY A 51 3.33 -15.70 -16.29
CA GLY A 51 2.99 -14.93 -17.49
C GLY A 51 4.07 -15.02 -18.57
N VAL A 52 5.31 -14.70 -18.18
CA VAL A 52 6.47 -14.65 -19.07
C VAL A 52 6.95 -16.04 -19.48
N PHE A 53 7.13 -16.97 -18.53
CA PHE A 53 7.79 -18.25 -18.81
C PHE A 53 6.85 -19.34 -19.35
N ILE A 54 5.58 -19.33 -18.94
CA ILE A 54 4.66 -20.44 -19.20
C ILE A 54 3.63 -20.05 -20.25
N THR A 55 2.85 -19.00 -19.99
CA THR A 55 1.79 -18.59 -20.92
C THR A 55 2.32 -17.89 -22.17
N LYS A 56 3.56 -17.35 -22.12
CA LYS A 56 4.20 -16.60 -23.23
C LYS A 56 3.26 -15.56 -23.86
N GLY A 57 2.45 -14.92 -23.03
CA GLY A 57 1.44 -13.96 -23.44
C GLY A 57 1.38 -12.81 -22.46
N ASP A 58 0.64 -11.77 -22.82
CA ASP A 58 0.58 -10.51 -22.06
C ASP A 58 -0.25 -10.62 -20.76
N VAL A 59 -0.61 -11.84 -20.34
CA VAL A 59 -1.36 -12.11 -19.10
C VAL A 59 -0.62 -11.58 -17.88
N GLY A 60 0.71 -11.75 -17.83
CA GLY A 60 1.53 -11.26 -16.72
C GLY A 60 1.51 -9.74 -16.62
N VAL A 61 1.67 -9.06 -17.76
CA VAL A 61 1.65 -7.59 -17.81
C VAL A 61 0.24 -7.06 -17.54
N GLY A 62 -0.78 -7.69 -18.12
CA GLY A 62 -2.18 -7.36 -17.88
C GLY A 62 -2.57 -7.51 -16.41
N THR A 63 -2.10 -8.56 -15.73
CA THR A 63 -2.34 -8.74 -14.29
C THR A 63 -1.73 -7.59 -13.48
N ILE A 64 -0.47 -7.23 -13.74
CA ILE A 64 0.19 -6.13 -13.02
C ILE A 64 -0.48 -4.78 -13.29
N VAL A 65 -0.82 -4.47 -14.55
CA VAL A 65 -1.51 -3.22 -14.91
C VAL A 65 -2.90 -3.18 -14.29
N GLY A 66 -3.63 -4.30 -14.30
CA GLY A 66 -4.94 -4.42 -13.68
C GLY A 66 -4.89 -4.22 -12.16
N SER A 67 -3.95 -4.90 -11.47
CA SER A 67 -3.74 -4.77 -10.02
C SER A 67 -3.38 -3.35 -9.63
N ALA A 68 -2.52 -2.71 -10.42
CA ALA A 68 -2.17 -1.29 -10.27
C ALA A 68 -3.41 -0.36 -10.29
N VAL A 69 -4.34 -0.58 -11.21
CA VAL A 69 -5.57 0.22 -11.30
C VAL A 69 -6.56 -0.14 -10.20
N PHE A 70 -6.68 -1.42 -9.85
CA PHE A 70 -7.47 -1.89 -8.73
C PHE A 70 -6.99 -1.25 -7.42
N ASN A 71 -5.68 -1.19 -7.20
CA ASN A 71 -5.06 -0.60 -6.03
C ASN A 71 -5.29 0.92 -5.95
N ILE A 72 -5.11 1.65 -7.05
CA ILE A 72 -5.31 3.12 -7.06
C ILE A 72 -6.78 3.53 -6.98
N LEU A 73 -7.70 2.81 -7.63
CA LEU A 73 -9.11 3.23 -7.69
C LEU A 73 -10.01 2.43 -6.74
N CYS A 74 -9.93 1.10 -6.79
CA CYS A 74 -10.80 0.23 -6.00
C CYS A 74 -10.41 0.28 -4.53
N ILE A 75 -9.15 0.02 -4.15
CA ILE A 75 -8.74 0.03 -2.73
C ILE A 75 -9.00 1.40 -2.09
N ILE A 76 -8.53 2.49 -2.72
CA ILE A 76 -8.80 3.86 -2.22
C ILE A 76 -10.30 4.14 -2.14
N GLY A 77 -11.07 3.68 -3.14
CA GLY A 77 -12.52 3.82 -3.19
C GLY A 77 -13.25 3.09 -2.05
N VAL A 78 -12.92 1.82 -1.84
CA VAL A 78 -13.46 0.97 -0.77
C VAL A 78 -13.02 1.51 0.59
N CYS A 79 -11.77 1.93 0.77
CA CYS A 79 -11.29 2.60 1.98
C CYS A 79 -12.13 3.85 2.28
N GLY A 80 -12.35 4.74 1.30
CA GLY A 80 -13.16 5.94 1.50
C GLY A 80 -14.63 5.65 1.81
N PHE A 81 -15.21 4.61 1.19
CA PHE A 81 -16.60 4.23 1.41
C PHE A 81 -16.84 3.54 2.77
N PHE A 82 -15.94 2.62 3.14
CA PHE A 82 -16.06 1.74 4.32
C PHE A 82 -15.26 2.16 5.55
N ALA A 83 -14.41 3.21 5.48
CA ALA A 83 -13.68 3.72 6.64
C ALA A 83 -14.63 4.22 7.75
N GLY A 84 -15.83 4.68 7.39
CA GLY A 84 -16.83 5.16 8.37
C GLY A 84 -16.50 6.53 9.00
N GLN A 85 -15.35 7.11 8.67
CA GLN A 85 -14.87 8.42 9.11
C GLN A 85 -14.10 9.11 7.99
N ALA A 86 -14.01 10.45 8.05
CA ALA A 86 -13.21 11.21 7.11
C ALA A 86 -11.73 11.13 7.51
N VAL A 87 -10.90 10.52 6.66
CA VAL A 87 -9.48 10.31 6.96
C VAL A 87 -8.67 11.43 6.32
N LYS A 88 -7.90 12.17 7.12
CA LYS A 88 -7.01 13.22 6.60
C LYS A 88 -5.78 12.58 6.01
N LEU A 89 -5.40 13.02 4.81
CA LEU A 89 -4.24 12.55 4.09
C LEU A 89 -3.11 13.57 4.14
N SER A 90 -1.89 13.10 4.35
CA SER A 90 -0.68 13.89 4.25
C SER A 90 -0.37 14.19 2.79
N HIS A 91 -0.39 15.47 2.46
CA HIS A 91 -0.07 15.95 1.12
C HIS A 91 1.33 15.52 0.66
N TRP A 92 2.28 15.48 1.59
CA TRP A 92 3.67 15.18 1.27
C TRP A 92 3.88 13.72 0.90
N ALA A 93 3.29 12.79 1.66
CA ALA A 93 3.42 11.36 1.41
C ALA A 93 2.76 10.98 0.07
N LEU A 94 1.52 11.44 -0.15
CA LEU A 94 0.79 11.13 -1.37
C LEU A 94 1.48 11.67 -2.63
N LEU A 95 1.96 12.92 -2.61
CA LEU A 95 2.67 13.50 -3.75
C LEU A 95 3.99 12.79 -4.02
N ARG A 96 4.77 12.50 -2.98
CA ARG A 96 6.03 11.77 -3.12
C ARG A 96 5.79 10.42 -3.80
N ASP A 97 4.89 9.61 -3.25
CA ASP A 97 4.67 8.24 -3.74
C ASP A 97 4.04 8.25 -5.14
N SER A 98 3.10 9.18 -5.39
CA SER A 98 2.50 9.35 -6.72
C SER A 98 3.50 9.84 -7.77
N THR A 99 4.49 10.66 -7.41
CA THR A 99 5.53 11.10 -8.36
C THR A 99 6.44 9.96 -8.78
N TYR A 100 6.91 9.12 -7.84
CA TYR A 100 7.69 7.93 -8.19
C TYR A 100 6.88 6.97 -9.04
N TYR A 101 5.62 6.75 -8.67
CA TYR A 101 4.73 5.90 -9.43
C TYR A 101 4.50 6.41 -10.86
N THR A 102 4.33 7.73 -11.03
CA THR A 102 4.23 8.37 -12.35
C THR A 102 5.49 8.15 -13.18
N PHE A 103 6.68 8.26 -12.57
CA PHE A 103 7.94 7.97 -13.26
C PHE A 103 8.06 6.50 -13.67
N SER A 104 7.64 5.56 -12.80
CA SER A 104 7.62 4.12 -13.10
C SER A 104 6.69 3.80 -14.28
N ILE A 105 5.47 4.34 -14.28
CA ILE A 105 4.51 4.15 -15.39
C ILE A 105 5.04 4.79 -16.68
N THR A 106 5.64 5.98 -16.61
CA THR A 106 6.20 6.64 -17.80
C THR A 106 7.34 5.82 -18.41
N ALA A 107 8.24 5.30 -17.59
CA ALA A 107 9.30 4.40 -18.04
C ALA A 107 8.72 3.14 -18.72
N LEU A 108 7.68 2.55 -18.11
CA LEU A 108 6.99 1.40 -18.69
C LEU A 108 6.37 1.73 -20.06
N ILE A 109 5.71 2.87 -20.21
CA ILE A 109 5.14 3.29 -21.51
C ILE A 109 6.23 3.41 -22.57
N VAL A 110 7.39 3.99 -22.23
CA VAL A 110 8.52 4.14 -23.16
C VAL A 110 9.05 2.79 -23.61
N PHE A 111 9.20 1.82 -22.70
CA PHE A 111 9.73 0.48 -23.02
C PHE A 111 8.74 -0.46 -23.72
N ILE A 112 7.44 -0.20 -23.61
CA ILE A 112 6.43 -0.99 -24.33
C ILE A 112 6.15 -0.39 -25.73
N TYR A 113 6.59 0.85 -25.99
CA TYR A 113 6.25 1.58 -27.22
C TYR A 113 6.73 0.92 -28.51
N ASP A 114 7.89 0.27 -28.48
CA ASP A 114 8.50 -0.39 -29.64
C ASP A 114 8.12 -1.89 -29.75
N GLU A 115 7.15 -2.33 -28.94
CA GLU A 115 6.61 -3.69 -28.93
C GLU A 115 7.62 -4.76 -28.47
N LYS A 116 8.82 -4.36 -28.01
CA LYS A 116 9.95 -5.27 -27.75
C LYS A 116 10.73 -4.86 -26.51
N VAL A 117 10.69 -5.69 -25.47
CA VAL A 117 11.48 -5.46 -24.27
C VAL A 117 12.87 -6.11 -24.39
N CYS A 118 13.91 -5.29 -24.35
CA CYS A 118 15.32 -5.69 -24.30
C CYS A 118 15.81 -5.93 -22.86
N TRP A 119 16.94 -6.63 -22.74
CA TRP A 119 17.57 -6.92 -21.44
C TRP A 119 17.94 -5.67 -20.65
N TRP A 120 18.40 -4.60 -21.32
CA TRP A 120 18.84 -3.37 -20.65
C TRP A 120 17.65 -2.59 -20.08
N GLU A 121 16.48 -2.64 -20.72
CA GLU A 121 15.25 -1.99 -20.25
C GLU A 121 14.76 -2.66 -18.97
N SER A 122 14.81 -3.99 -18.92
CA SER A 122 14.49 -4.78 -17.73
C SER A 122 15.42 -4.45 -16.56
N LEU A 123 16.72 -4.29 -16.82
CA LEU A 123 17.69 -3.86 -15.81
C LEU A 123 17.46 -2.42 -15.36
N VAL A 124 17.05 -1.52 -16.26
CA VAL A 124 16.71 -0.14 -15.90
C VAL A 124 15.52 -0.10 -14.96
N LEU A 125 14.48 -0.91 -15.17
CA LEU A 125 13.35 -1.02 -14.24
C LEU A 125 13.78 -1.46 -12.84
N ILE A 126 14.61 -2.51 -12.74
CA ILE A 126 15.15 -2.99 -11.45
C ILE A 126 16.04 -1.92 -10.80
N LEU A 127 16.87 -1.23 -11.60
CA LEU A 127 17.72 -0.14 -11.11
C LEU A 127 16.91 1.05 -10.61
N MET A 128 15.84 1.43 -11.31
CA MET A 128 14.90 2.45 -10.87
C MET A 128 14.28 2.09 -9.51
N TYR A 129 13.97 0.82 -9.28
CA TYR A 129 13.49 0.37 -7.96
C TYR A 129 14.58 0.53 -6.90
N ALA A 130 15.82 0.13 -7.18
CA ALA A 130 16.93 0.33 -6.25
C ALA A 130 17.13 1.82 -5.90
N VAL A 131 16.99 2.72 -6.87
CA VAL A 131 17.03 4.18 -6.65
C VAL A 131 15.85 4.63 -5.78
N TYR A 132 14.64 4.14 -6.04
CA TYR A 132 13.46 4.41 -5.21
C TYR A 132 13.69 4.01 -3.74
N ILE A 133 14.21 2.81 -3.48
CA ILE A 133 14.56 2.35 -2.12
C ILE A 133 15.60 3.28 -1.47
N LEU A 134 16.64 3.67 -2.22
CA LEU A 134 17.66 4.59 -1.71
C LEU A 134 17.05 5.93 -1.31
N ILE A 135 16.16 6.48 -2.14
CA ILE A 135 15.51 7.75 -1.83
C ILE A 135 14.57 7.61 -0.63
N MET A 136 13.79 6.53 -0.54
CA MET A 136 12.95 6.25 0.64
C MET A 136 13.79 6.11 1.92
N LYS A 137 14.96 5.48 1.84
CA LYS A 137 15.90 5.38 2.97
C LYS A 137 16.37 6.76 3.47
N PHE A 138 16.50 7.73 2.57
CA PHE A 138 16.87 9.11 2.93
C PHE A 138 15.67 10.03 3.17
N ASN A 139 14.44 9.57 2.94
CA ASN A 139 13.22 10.38 3.03
C ASN A 139 13.01 10.98 4.43
N SER A 140 13.27 10.23 5.52
CA SER A 140 13.13 10.76 6.89
C SER A 140 14.15 11.87 7.22
N ARG A 141 15.23 12.02 6.43
CA ARG A 141 16.12 13.20 6.49
C ARG A 141 15.60 14.35 5.63
N ALA A 142 15.05 14.05 4.45
CA ALA A 142 14.46 15.04 3.56
C ALA A 142 13.25 15.73 4.20
N GLN A 143 12.34 14.98 4.83
CA GLN A 143 11.18 15.53 5.52
C GLN A 143 11.59 16.50 6.64
N ARG A 144 12.57 16.12 7.48
CA ARG A 144 13.13 17.01 8.51
C ARG A 144 13.77 18.28 7.94
N TYR A 145 14.35 18.22 6.74
CA TYR A 145 14.91 19.38 6.07
C TYR A 145 13.82 20.31 5.52
N PHE A 146 12.79 19.76 4.87
CA PHE A 146 11.65 20.54 4.36
C PHE A 146 10.85 21.21 5.49
N ASP A 147 10.60 20.49 6.58
CA ASP A 147 9.91 21.05 7.75
C ASP A 147 10.70 22.20 8.36
N ARG A 148 12.04 22.07 8.46
CA ARG A 148 12.91 23.17 8.90
C ARG A 148 12.86 24.37 7.97
N ARG A 149 12.83 24.15 6.66
CA ARG A 149 12.80 25.23 5.64
C ARG A 149 11.45 25.95 5.61
N LYS A 150 10.33 25.22 5.74
CA LYS A 150 8.98 25.79 5.85
C LYS A 150 8.83 26.61 7.13
N LYS A 151 9.33 26.11 8.28
CA LYS A 151 9.34 26.85 9.54
C LYS A 151 10.22 28.12 9.47
N SER A 152 11.37 28.04 8.78
CA SER A 152 12.24 29.20 8.53
C SER A 152 11.59 30.23 7.60
N SER A 153 10.86 29.81 6.56
CA SER A 153 10.17 30.70 5.63
C SER A 153 8.96 31.40 6.26
N VAL A 154 8.21 30.70 7.12
CA VAL A 154 7.11 31.30 7.90
C VAL A 154 7.64 32.31 8.92
N ASN A 155 8.75 32.01 9.59
CA ASN A 155 9.40 32.96 10.50
C ASN A 155 9.94 34.21 9.76
N LEU A 156 10.44 34.05 8.54
CA LEU A 156 10.90 35.16 7.71
C LEU A 156 9.73 36.01 7.17
N ALA A 157 8.62 35.38 6.76
CA ALA A 157 7.41 36.08 6.33
C ALA A 157 6.77 36.89 7.47
N ASN A 158 6.70 36.32 8.67
CA ASN A 158 6.24 37.04 9.88
C ASN A 158 7.21 38.15 10.33
N GLY A 159 8.50 38.07 9.96
CA GLY A 159 9.48 39.12 10.23
C GLY A 159 9.40 40.32 9.27
N LEU A 160 8.88 40.10 8.05
CA LEU A 160 8.70 41.16 7.05
C LEU A 160 7.36 41.89 7.18
N THR A 161 6.32 41.23 7.69
CA THR A 161 5.02 41.87 7.99
C THR A 161 4.98 42.63 9.31
N GLY A 162 6.04 42.59 10.12
CA GLY A 162 6.13 43.30 11.41
C GLY A 162 6.70 44.71 11.35
N SER A 163 6.76 45.36 10.17
CA SER A 163 7.43 46.67 10.01
C SER A 163 6.58 47.77 9.36
N THR A 164 5.27 47.58 9.25
CA THR A 164 4.31 48.65 8.96
C THR A 164 3.11 48.42 9.86
N ASP A 165 3.03 49.16 10.96
CA ASP A 165 1.81 49.62 11.66
C ASP A 165 2.25 50.15 13.02
N LEU A 166 2.59 51.44 13.05
CA LEU A 166 2.68 52.23 14.27
C LEU A 166 1.33 52.92 14.47
N GLU A 167 0.80 52.74 15.69
CA GLU A 167 -0.27 53.50 16.36
C GLU A 167 -1.71 53.20 15.89
N ASP A 168 -2.43 52.32 16.60
CA ASP A 168 -3.20 52.77 17.76
C ASP A 168 -3.85 51.60 18.52
N ASN A 169 -4.03 51.82 19.83
CA ASN A 169 -4.85 51.05 20.78
C ASN A 169 -4.22 49.83 21.48
N ALA A 170 -3.32 50.17 22.41
CA ALA A 170 -3.42 49.86 23.84
C ALA A 170 -4.02 48.50 24.28
N THR A 171 -3.22 47.84 25.13
CA THR A 171 -3.50 46.71 26.02
C THR A 171 -3.43 45.32 25.37
N CYS A 172 -2.26 44.67 25.49
CA CYS A 172 -2.13 43.30 26.01
C CYS A 172 -0.74 42.66 25.86
N ASP A 173 0.24 43.26 25.17
CA ASP A 173 1.46 42.51 24.77
C ASP A 173 2.77 42.86 25.51
N ALA A 174 2.76 43.80 26.46
CA ALA A 174 3.98 44.12 27.21
C ALA A 174 4.42 43.03 28.21
N THR A 175 3.52 42.10 28.55
CA THR A 175 3.79 41.03 29.53
C THR A 175 4.48 39.81 28.90
N ALA A 176 4.31 39.57 27.59
CA ALA A 176 4.87 38.41 26.91
C ALA A 176 6.37 38.54 26.60
N VAL A 177 6.87 39.76 26.41
CA VAL A 177 8.27 40.01 26.03
C VAL A 177 9.22 39.96 27.23
N LEU A 178 8.75 40.36 28.43
CA LEU A 178 9.56 40.25 29.65
C LEU A 178 9.72 38.79 30.14
N LEU A 179 8.82 37.88 29.74
CA LEU A 179 8.91 36.46 30.11
C LEU A 179 9.92 35.65 29.29
N LYS A 180 10.41 36.17 28.15
CA LYS A 180 11.34 35.43 27.29
C LYS A 180 12.83 35.72 27.56
N LYS A 181 13.15 36.74 28.37
CA LYS A 181 14.53 37.14 28.68
C LYS A 181 15.00 36.81 30.11
N ALA A 182 14.11 36.31 30.97
CA ALA A 182 14.45 35.83 32.30
C ALA A 182 14.18 34.32 32.43
N ASN A 183 15.10 33.48 31.93
CA ASN A 183 15.13 32.08 32.37
C ASN A 183 16.54 31.47 32.33
N PHE A 184 17.51 32.22 32.84
CA PHE A 184 18.57 31.62 33.64
C PHE A 184 18.07 31.67 35.10
N HIS A 185 17.79 30.49 35.67
CA HIS A 185 17.51 30.27 37.09
C HIS A 185 16.28 30.99 37.70
N CYS A 186 15.09 30.34 37.72
CA CYS A 186 14.30 30.09 38.94
C CYS A 186 13.05 29.21 38.67
N LYS A 187 12.49 28.65 39.75
CA LYS A 187 11.42 27.62 39.85
C LYS A 187 10.13 27.86 39.03
N PRO A 188 9.34 26.79 38.73
CA PRO A 188 8.19 26.87 37.82
C PRO A 188 6.96 27.44 38.52
N SER A 189 6.32 28.44 37.90
CA SER A 189 4.96 28.86 38.22
C SER A 189 4.01 28.46 37.09
N VAL A 190 3.09 27.60 37.47
CA VAL A 190 1.93 27.03 36.76
C VAL A 190 1.33 27.97 35.69
N LEU A 191 1.53 27.65 34.42
CA LEU A 191 0.69 28.14 33.32
C LEU A 191 -0.42 27.10 33.08
N MET A 192 -1.68 27.53 33.06
CA MET A 192 -2.83 26.63 32.93
C MET A 192 -2.89 26.00 31.55
N VAL A 193 -2.94 24.67 31.54
CA VAL A 193 -2.99 23.83 30.33
C VAL A 193 -4.29 24.02 29.56
N ASP A 194 -5.36 24.48 30.23
CA ASP A 194 -6.65 24.80 29.63
C ASP A 194 -6.58 25.96 28.62
N GLU A 195 -5.76 27.00 28.85
CA GLU A 195 -5.60 28.08 27.87
C GLU A 195 -4.90 27.60 26.60
N LEU A 196 -3.96 26.66 26.74
CA LEU A 196 -3.22 26.09 25.62
C LEU A 196 -4.07 25.08 24.82
N LEU A 197 -4.99 24.38 25.49
CA LEU A 197 -6.01 23.52 24.88
C LEU A 197 -7.10 24.34 24.17
N SER A 198 -7.48 25.49 24.74
CA SER A 198 -8.44 26.43 24.13
C SER A 198 -7.86 27.17 22.92
N ALA A 199 -6.56 27.44 22.91
CA ALA A 199 -5.92 28.21 21.85
C ALA A 199 -5.62 27.42 20.56
N TYR A 200 -5.48 26.09 20.62
CA TYR A 200 -5.10 25.26 19.45
C TYR A 200 -5.83 23.90 19.36
N PRO A 201 -7.14 23.88 19.06
CA PRO A 201 -7.94 22.65 19.02
C PRO A 201 -7.66 21.70 17.82
N HIS A 202 -6.73 22.01 16.90
CA HIS A 202 -6.67 21.36 15.58
C HIS A 202 -5.41 20.54 15.25
N GLN A 203 -4.51 20.23 16.20
CA GLN A 203 -3.27 19.50 15.87
C GLN A 203 -2.82 18.39 16.83
N LEU A 204 -3.67 17.92 17.75
CA LEU A 204 -3.25 16.88 18.70
C LEU A 204 -3.96 15.56 18.43
N SER A 205 -3.17 14.52 18.17
CA SER A 205 -3.64 13.13 18.20
C SER A 205 -4.20 12.81 19.59
N PHE A 206 -5.22 11.95 19.66
CA PHE A 206 -5.87 11.56 20.92
C PHE A 206 -4.86 11.06 21.97
N SER A 207 -3.84 10.31 21.55
CA SER A 207 -2.75 9.82 22.41
C SER A 207 -1.88 10.97 22.95
N GLU A 208 -1.59 11.98 22.12
CA GLU A 208 -0.77 13.13 22.52
C GLU A 208 -1.53 14.08 23.46
N ALA A 209 -2.82 14.28 23.23
CA ALA A 209 -3.71 15.02 24.13
C ALA A 209 -3.88 14.30 25.48
N GLY A 210 -4.04 12.97 25.46
CA GLY A 210 -4.14 12.13 26.65
C GLY A 210 -2.88 12.17 27.53
N MET A 211 -1.69 12.02 26.91
CA MET A 211 -0.41 12.15 27.62
C MET A 211 -0.22 13.52 28.26
N ARG A 212 -0.57 14.61 27.55
CA ARG A 212 -0.46 15.97 28.09
C ARG A 212 -1.39 16.21 29.27
N ILE A 213 -2.60 15.66 29.24
CA ILE A 213 -3.52 15.73 30.39
C ILE A 213 -2.98 14.89 31.57
N MET A 214 -2.34 13.74 31.30
CA MET A 214 -1.77 12.88 32.34
C MET A 214 -0.54 13.46 33.05
N ILE A 215 0.32 14.20 32.34
CA ILE A 215 1.56 14.75 32.91
C ILE A 215 1.37 16.11 33.59
N THR A 216 0.24 16.78 33.35
CA THR A 216 -0.02 18.12 33.88
C THR A 216 -0.73 18.07 35.22
N SER A 217 -0.20 18.81 36.20
CA SER A 217 -0.69 18.80 37.59
C SER A 217 -1.97 19.63 37.80
N HIS A 218 -2.43 20.33 36.76
CA HIS A 218 -3.62 21.18 36.81
C HIS A 218 -4.93 20.36 36.88
N PHE A 219 -4.97 19.20 36.23
CA PHE A 219 -6.15 18.37 36.21
C PHE A 219 -6.29 17.55 37.48
N SER A 220 -7.53 17.47 37.99
CA SER A 220 -7.84 16.69 39.19
C SER A 220 -7.40 15.23 39.03
N PRO A 221 -7.01 14.53 40.11
CA PRO A 221 -6.55 13.14 40.04
C PRO A 221 -7.53 12.22 39.31
N ARG A 222 -8.84 12.49 39.43
CA ARG A 222 -9.90 11.74 38.73
C ARG A 222 -9.90 11.96 37.22
N THR A 223 -9.65 13.17 36.75
CA THR A 223 -9.59 13.49 35.31
C THR A 223 -8.37 12.84 34.67
N ARG A 224 -7.22 12.87 35.37
CA ARG A 224 -6.00 12.19 34.94
C ARG A 224 -6.18 10.68 34.90
N LEU A 225 -6.81 10.09 35.91
CA LEU A 225 -7.12 8.65 35.92
C LEU A 225 -8.09 8.26 34.81
N THR A 226 -9.06 9.13 34.50
CA THR A 226 -10.06 8.86 33.46
C THR A 226 -9.47 8.99 32.06
N MET A 227 -8.54 9.93 31.84
CA MET A 227 -7.81 10.01 30.58
C MET A 227 -6.76 8.92 30.45
N ALA A 228 -6.07 8.56 31.54
CA ALA A 228 -5.18 7.40 31.57
C ALA A 228 -5.97 6.10 31.34
N SER A 229 -7.17 5.96 31.90
CA SER A 229 -8.03 4.79 31.66
C SER A 229 -8.55 4.78 30.23
N ARG A 230 -8.94 5.91 29.64
CA ARG A 230 -9.34 5.99 28.23
C ARG A 230 -8.18 5.74 27.27
N MET A 231 -6.98 6.21 27.61
CA MET A 231 -5.78 5.97 26.84
C MET A 231 -5.35 4.50 26.95
N LEU A 232 -5.42 3.92 28.14
CA LEU A 232 -5.25 2.48 28.36
C LEU A 232 -6.35 1.66 27.73
N ILE A 233 -7.61 2.10 27.69
CA ILE A 233 -8.71 1.39 27.00
C ILE A 233 -8.53 1.49 25.49
N ASN A 234 -7.97 2.58 24.98
CA ASN A 234 -7.65 2.71 23.55
C ASN A 234 -6.41 1.89 23.18
N GLU A 235 -5.36 1.88 24.01
CA GLU A 235 -4.17 1.03 23.84
C GLU A 235 -4.46 -0.45 24.13
N MET A 236 -5.32 -0.76 25.10
CA MET A 236 -5.80 -2.11 25.37
C MET A 236 -6.84 -2.52 24.35
N GLY A 237 -7.59 -1.60 23.75
CA GLY A 237 -8.46 -1.86 22.61
C GLY A 237 -7.65 -2.13 21.34
N LEU A 238 -6.51 -1.44 21.16
CA LEU A 238 -5.49 -1.73 20.14
C LEU A 238 -4.77 -3.05 20.41
N ARG A 239 -4.39 -3.34 21.67
CA ARG A 239 -3.78 -4.63 22.08
C ARG A 239 -4.77 -5.78 22.12
N GLU A 240 -6.05 -5.53 22.40
CA GLU A 240 -7.16 -6.46 22.22
C GLU A 240 -7.56 -6.52 20.75
N TRP A 241 -7.10 -5.64 19.85
CA TRP A 241 -7.33 -5.78 18.40
C TRP A 241 -6.19 -6.53 17.72
N ASP A 242 -4.93 -6.16 17.98
CA ASP A 242 -3.75 -7.04 17.77
C ASP A 242 -4.01 -8.41 18.41
N GLY A 243 -4.68 -8.39 19.56
CA GLY A 243 -5.08 -9.55 20.32
C GLY A 243 -6.40 -10.17 19.88
N ARG A 244 -7.31 -9.55 19.12
CA ARG A 244 -8.58 -10.19 18.63
C ARG A 244 -8.51 -10.62 17.17
N GLU A 245 -7.66 -9.98 16.37
CA GLU A 245 -7.00 -10.65 15.24
C GLU A 245 -6.05 -11.76 15.74
N GLY A 246 -5.74 -11.77 17.05
CA GLY A 246 -4.98 -12.81 17.74
C GLY A 246 -5.76 -13.78 18.66
N GLU A 247 -7.05 -13.58 18.98
CA GLU A 247 -7.78 -14.35 20.01
C GLU A 247 -9.15 -14.87 19.55
N ASP A 248 -9.83 -14.25 18.57
CA ASP A 248 -10.94 -14.92 17.86
C ASP A 248 -10.46 -15.71 16.63
N ASP A 249 -9.22 -15.48 16.17
CA ASP A 249 -8.40 -16.47 15.50
C ASP A 249 -6.98 -16.37 16.10
N ASN A 250 -6.46 -17.50 16.58
CA ASN A 250 -5.21 -17.55 17.35
C ASN A 250 -4.03 -17.14 16.46
N GLY A 251 -3.44 -15.95 16.65
CA GLY A 251 -2.38 -15.30 15.86
C GLY A 251 -1.30 -16.22 15.28
N GLY A 252 -1.67 -16.91 14.22
CA GLY A 252 -1.01 -18.07 13.68
C GLY A 252 -1.94 -18.71 12.65
N PRO A 253 -1.37 -19.42 11.68
CA PRO A 253 -2.11 -19.93 10.55
C PRO A 253 -3.25 -20.82 11.03
N MET A 254 -4.37 -20.73 10.32
CA MET A 254 -5.62 -21.45 10.64
C MET A 254 -5.32 -22.89 11.06
N VAL A 255 -5.38 -23.15 12.37
CA VAL A 255 -5.10 -24.48 12.90
C VAL A 255 -6.26 -25.40 12.53
N PRO A 256 -6.02 -26.55 11.87
CA PRO A 256 -7.10 -27.41 11.35
C PRO A 256 -7.98 -28.03 12.44
N PHE A 257 -7.64 -27.83 13.72
CA PHE A 257 -8.28 -28.44 14.89
C PHE A 257 -9.16 -27.49 15.71
N LYS A 258 -9.22 -26.19 15.39
CA LYS A 258 -10.18 -25.25 16.00
C LYS A 258 -11.33 -25.06 15.01
N VAL A 259 -12.56 -25.36 15.44
CA VAL A 259 -13.75 -25.38 14.56
C VAL A 259 -14.57 -24.10 14.81
N PRO A 260 -14.54 -23.09 13.92
CA PRO A 260 -15.61 -22.12 13.81
C PRO A 260 -16.66 -22.64 12.82
N GLY A 261 -17.94 -22.52 13.16
CA GLY A 261 -19.06 -23.06 12.36
C GLY A 261 -19.33 -22.26 11.08
N THR A 262 -18.40 -22.23 10.12
CA THR A 262 -18.56 -21.46 8.87
C THR A 262 -18.18 -22.27 7.64
N VAL A 263 -18.98 -22.17 6.58
CA VAL A 263 -18.77 -22.82 5.27
C VAL A 263 -17.39 -22.51 4.67
N LYS A 264 -16.85 -21.31 4.94
CA LYS A 264 -15.48 -20.91 4.57
C LYS A 264 -14.41 -21.83 5.16
N TRP A 265 -14.56 -22.25 6.42
CA TRP A 265 -13.61 -23.15 7.08
C TRP A 265 -13.63 -24.52 6.40
N LEU A 266 -14.81 -25.07 6.10
CA LEU A 266 -14.95 -26.38 5.46
C LEU A 266 -14.25 -26.45 4.08
N VAL A 267 -14.35 -25.37 3.29
CA VAL A 267 -13.71 -25.26 1.98
C VAL A 267 -12.19 -25.07 2.09
N MET A 268 -11.72 -24.33 3.10
CA MET A 268 -10.29 -24.06 3.30
C MET A 268 -9.57 -25.15 4.09
N TRP A 269 -10.30 -25.96 4.86
CA TRP A 269 -9.75 -26.99 5.75
C TRP A 269 -8.72 -27.94 5.11
N PRO A 270 -9.00 -28.58 3.95
CA PRO A 270 -8.03 -29.51 3.36
C PRO A 270 -6.73 -28.81 2.98
N LEU A 271 -6.81 -27.57 2.49
CA LEU A 271 -5.64 -26.78 2.16
C LEU A 271 -4.90 -26.30 3.42
N SER A 272 -5.63 -25.80 4.42
CA SER A 272 -5.04 -25.34 5.69
C SER A 272 -4.34 -26.48 6.44
N LEU A 273 -4.88 -27.71 6.38
CA LEU A 273 -4.21 -28.90 6.92
C LEU A 273 -2.91 -29.20 6.16
N LEU A 274 -2.94 -29.11 4.82
CA LEU A 274 -1.78 -29.37 3.98
C LEU A 274 -0.68 -28.32 4.21
N LEU A 275 -1.06 -27.04 4.34
CA LEU A 275 -0.15 -25.95 4.69
C LEU A 275 0.41 -26.10 6.10
N PHE A 276 -0.41 -26.46 7.07
CA PHE A 276 0.03 -26.71 8.45
C PHE A 276 1.07 -27.84 8.54
N LEU A 277 0.93 -28.88 7.70
CA LEU A 277 1.89 -29.99 7.65
C LEU A 277 3.18 -29.65 6.89
N THR A 278 3.13 -28.74 5.92
CA THR A 278 4.24 -28.48 5.00
C THR A 278 5.03 -27.21 5.32
N VAL A 279 4.40 -26.20 5.92
CA VAL A 279 5.02 -24.90 6.22
C VAL A 279 5.22 -24.78 7.74
N PRO A 280 6.47 -24.77 8.23
CA PRO A 280 6.73 -24.53 9.64
C PRO A 280 6.30 -23.11 10.00
N ASN A 281 5.49 -22.96 11.05
CA ASN A 281 5.06 -21.63 11.47
C ASN A 281 6.14 -20.93 12.33
N CYS A 282 6.73 -19.85 11.81
CA CYS A 282 7.75 -19.06 12.49
C CYS A 282 7.21 -18.09 13.54
N THR A 283 5.89 -17.83 13.61
CA THR A 283 5.28 -17.00 14.67
C THR A 283 5.28 -17.71 16.02
N LYS A 284 5.37 -19.04 16.03
CA LYS A 284 5.48 -19.82 17.27
C LYS A 284 6.89 -19.75 17.84
N ARG A 285 6.98 -19.38 19.12
CA ARG A 285 8.24 -19.24 19.88
C ARG A 285 9.18 -20.46 19.82
N GLY A 286 8.66 -21.67 19.61
CA GLY A 286 9.46 -22.89 19.46
C GLY A 286 10.12 -23.07 18.07
N TRP A 287 9.60 -22.41 17.04
CA TRP A 287 9.99 -22.58 15.64
C TRP A 287 10.57 -21.29 15.03
N GLU A 288 10.82 -20.26 15.85
CA GLU A 288 11.36 -18.95 15.44
C GLU A 288 12.68 -19.07 14.65
N ARG A 289 13.49 -20.12 14.89
CA ARG A 289 14.75 -20.39 14.17
C ARG A 289 14.54 -20.92 12.75
N TRP A 290 13.36 -21.43 12.43
CA TRP A 290 13.02 -22.05 11.15
C TRP A 290 12.43 -21.04 10.16
N PHE A 291 12.49 -19.74 10.45
CA PHE A 291 11.92 -18.68 9.61
C PHE A 291 12.36 -18.73 8.14
N MET A 292 13.61 -19.12 7.86
CA MET A 292 14.08 -19.28 6.47
C MET A 292 13.40 -20.47 5.76
N VAL A 293 13.14 -21.56 6.48
CA VAL A 293 12.42 -22.72 5.92
C VAL A 293 10.97 -22.34 5.66
N SER A 294 10.34 -21.62 6.59
CA SER A 294 9.00 -21.03 6.40
C SER A 294 8.94 -20.16 5.15
N PHE A 295 9.93 -19.28 4.96
CA PHE A 295 10.04 -18.41 3.81
C PHE A 295 10.10 -19.20 2.49
N PHE A 296 11.04 -20.15 2.36
CA PHE A 296 11.17 -20.93 1.11
C PHE A 296 9.97 -21.84 0.84
N THR A 297 9.43 -22.50 1.87
CA THR A 297 8.26 -23.38 1.70
C THR A 297 7.00 -22.58 1.35
N ALA A 298 6.77 -21.42 1.98
CA ALA A 298 5.69 -20.51 1.60
C ALA A 298 5.87 -19.98 0.16
N THR A 299 7.10 -19.62 -0.24
CA THR A 299 7.41 -19.19 -1.61
C THR A 299 7.03 -20.26 -2.64
N ILE A 300 7.35 -21.53 -2.38
CA ILE A 300 6.98 -22.65 -3.26
C ILE A 300 5.45 -22.80 -3.35
N TRP A 301 4.75 -22.66 -2.23
CA TRP A 301 3.28 -22.71 -2.21
C TRP A 301 2.64 -21.56 -2.98
N ILE A 302 3.14 -20.32 -2.82
CA ILE A 302 2.66 -19.17 -3.58
C ILE A 302 2.87 -19.40 -5.08
N ALA A 303 4.05 -19.87 -5.49
CA ALA A 303 4.33 -20.18 -6.90
C ALA A 303 3.40 -21.27 -7.45
N GLY A 304 3.20 -22.37 -6.72
CA GLY A 304 2.33 -23.48 -7.14
C GLY A 304 0.85 -23.08 -7.21
N LEU A 305 0.35 -22.35 -6.21
CA LEU A 305 -1.03 -21.85 -6.21
C LEU A 305 -1.25 -20.79 -7.29
N SER A 306 -0.27 -19.93 -7.55
CA SER A 306 -0.32 -18.93 -8.63
C SER A 306 -0.37 -19.61 -9.99
N TYR A 307 0.38 -20.70 -10.19
CA TYR A 307 0.33 -21.49 -11.43
C TYR A 307 -1.05 -22.07 -11.68
N ILE A 308 -1.62 -22.75 -10.67
CA ILE A 308 -2.96 -23.32 -10.77
C ILE A 308 -4.00 -22.23 -11.02
N MET A 309 -3.86 -21.08 -10.38
CA MET A 309 -4.75 -19.94 -10.55
C MET A 309 -4.71 -19.38 -11.98
N VAL A 310 -3.53 -19.08 -12.52
CA VAL A 310 -3.36 -18.58 -13.89
C VAL A 310 -3.90 -19.61 -14.89
N TRP A 311 -3.58 -20.90 -14.69
CA TRP A 311 -4.08 -21.98 -15.54
C TRP A 311 -5.61 -22.10 -15.54
N MET A 312 -6.25 -22.05 -14.36
CA MET A 312 -7.71 -22.11 -14.28
C MET A 312 -8.38 -20.92 -14.96
N VAL A 313 -7.82 -19.72 -14.76
CA VAL A 313 -8.41 -18.50 -15.34
C VAL A 313 -8.24 -18.46 -16.86
N THR A 314 -7.09 -18.87 -17.40
CA THR A 314 -6.86 -18.96 -18.86
C THR A 314 -7.78 -20.01 -19.49
N VAL A 315 -7.97 -21.18 -18.85
CA VAL A 315 -8.95 -22.17 -19.31
C VAL A 315 -10.38 -21.61 -19.32
N ILE A 316 -10.78 -20.90 -18.26
CA ILE A 316 -12.10 -20.25 -18.22
C ILE A 316 -12.22 -19.19 -19.32
N GLY A 317 -11.20 -18.34 -19.51
CA GLY A 317 -11.15 -17.33 -20.56
C GLY A 317 -11.34 -17.94 -21.95
N PHE A 318 -10.60 -19.01 -22.24
CA PHE A 318 -10.73 -19.77 -23.48
C PHE A 318 -12.15 -20.32 -23.68
N THR A 319 -12.74 -20.94 -22.64
CA THR A 319 -14.12 -21.50 -22.75
C THR A 319 -15.20 -20.42 -22.95
N LEU A 320 -14.99 -19.22 -22.44
CA LEU A 320 -15.93 -18.09 -22.55
C LEU A 320 -15.68 -17.22 -23.80
N GLY A 321 -14.62 -17.50 -24.57
CA GLY A 321 -14.25 -16.65 -25.70
C GLY A 321 -13.70 -15.28 -25.27
N ILE A 322 -13.16 -15.16 -24.06
CA ILE A 322 -12.59 -13.93 -23.51
C ILE A 322 -11.06 -13.98 -23.64
N PRO A 323 -10.40 -12.99 -24.27
CA PRO A 323 -8.95 -12.91 -24.37
C PRO A 323 -8.24 -13.00 -23.01
N ASP A 324 -7.08 -13.67 -22.97
CA ASP A 324 -6.33 -13.88 -21.73
C ASP A 324 -5.89 -12.56 -21.07
N VAL A 325 -5.65 -11.51 -21.87
CA VAL A 325 -5.34 -10.16 -21.37
C VAL A 325 -6.49 -9.59 -20.54
N ILE A 326 -7.74 -9.76 -21.00
CA ILE A 326 -8.93 -9.31 -20.26
C ILE A 326 -9.05 -10.07 -18.93
N MET A 327 -8.83 -11.38 -18.96
CA MET A 327 -8.86 -12.20 -17.76
C MET A 327 -7.75 -11.81 -16.77
N GLY A 328 -6.59 -11.41 -17.28
CA GLY A 328 -5.47 -10.84 -16.51
C GLY A 328 -5.82 -9.51 -15.84
N ILE A 329 -6.22 -8.50 -16.62
CA ILE A 329 -6.51 -7.15 -16.11
C ILE A 329 -7.72 -7.08 -15.18
N THR A 330 -8.62 -8.07 -15.21
CA THR A 330 -9.85 -8.09 -14.39
C THR A 330 -9.82 -9.16 -13.30
N PHE A 331 -9.90 -10.44 -13.66
CA PHE A 331 -10.10 -11.53 -12.71
C PHE A 331 -8.84 -11.85 -11.91
N LEU A 332 -7.66 -11.94 -12.54
CA LEU A 332 -6.41 -12.15 -11.81
C LEU A 332 -6.11 -10.94 -10.95
N ALA A 333 -6.10 -9.76 -11.57
CA ALA A 333 -5.81 -8.50 -10.92
C ALA A 333 -6.67 -8.25 -9.67
N ALA A 334 -8.00 -8.33 -9.82
CA ALA A 334 -8.89 -8.13 -8.67
C ALA A 334 -8.70 -9.21 -7.61
N GLY A 335 -8.43 -10.45 -8.01
CA GLY A 335 -8.32 -11.57 -7.12
C GLY A 335 -7.02 -11.62 -6.30
N THR A 336 -5.87 -11.26 -6.87
CA THR A 336 -4.59 -11.17 -6.14
C THR A 336 -4.58 -9.99 -5.19
N SER A 337 -5.26 -8.89 -5.52
CA SER A 337 -5.27 -7.66 -4.72
C SER A 337 -6.44 -7.56 -3.70
N VAL A 338 -7.29 -8.59 -3.57
CA VAL A 338 -8.32 -8.64 -2.49
C VAL A 338 -7.72 -8.58 -1.08
N PRO A 339 -6.65 -9.32 -0.74
CA PRO A 339 -6.06 -9.30 0.60
C PRO A 339 -5.56 -7.91 0.97
N ASP A 340 -4.86 -7.26 0.03
CA ASP A 340 -4.39 -5.88 0.15
C ASP A 340 -5.53 -4.89 0.37
N CYS A 341 -6.65 -5.08 -0.34
CA CYS A 341 -7.85 -4.28 -0.14
C CYS A 341 -8.41 -4.44 1.28
N MET A 342 -8.46 -5.67 1.79
CA MET A 342 -8.99 -5.96 3.13
C MET A 342 -8.09 -5.32 4.20
N ALA A 343 -6.78 -5.52 4.11
CA ALA A 343 -5.80 -4.91 5.02
C ALA A 343 -5.89 -3.37 5.01
N SER A 344 -5.96 -2.76 3.82
CA SER A 344 -6.06 -1.31 3.66
C SER A 344 -7.35 -0.73 4.24
N VAL A 345 -8.48 -1.43 4.11
CA VAL A 345 -9.76 -1.00 4.70
C VAL A 345 -9.71 -1.04 6.22
N ILE A 346 -9.10 -2.07 6.80
CA ILE A 346 -8.95 -2.21 8.26
C ILE A 346 -8.13 -1.04 8.80
N VAL A 347 -6.97 -0.75 8.20
CA VAL A 347 -6.09 0.37 8.58
C VAL A 347 -6.77 1.72 8.38
N ALA A 348 -7.54 1.89 7.30
CA ALA A 348 -8.32 3.11 7.06
C ALA A 348 -9.42 3.32 8.11
N ARG A 349 -10.08 2.25 8.57
CA ARG A 349 -11.08 2.31 9.66
C ARG A 349 -10.47 2.75 10.99
N GLN A 350 -9.19 2.51 11.20
CA GLN A 350 -8.46 2.99 12.39
C GLN A 350 -8.03 4.47 12.27
N GLY A 351 -8.28 5.12 11.13
CA GLY A 351 -7.92 6.52 10.90
C GLY A 351 -6.50 6.70 10.38
N LEU A 352 -5.79 5.60 10.10
CA LEU A 352 -4.42 5.57 9.58
C LEU A 352 -4.41 5.52 8.04
N GLY A 353 -5.21 6.36 7.39
CA GLY A 353 -5.40 6.31 5.93
C GLY A 353 -4.13 6.63 5.13
N ASP A 354 -3.22 7.41 5.68
CA ASP A 354 -1.89 7.63 5.08
C ASP A 354 -1.14 6.31 4.89
N MET A 355 -1.20 5.43 5.88
CA MET A 355 -0.56 4.12 5.83
C MET A 355 -1.25 3.22 4.79
N ALA A 356 -2.60 3.17 4.80
CA ALA A 356 -3.37 2.39 3.84
C ALA A 356 -3.08 2.78 2.38
N ILE A 357 -3.07 4.08 2.07
CA ILE A 357 -2.79 4.55 0.70
C ILE A 357 -1.32 4.38 0.34
N SER A 358 -0.39 4.65 1.27
CA SER A 358 1.05 4.48 0.99
C SER A 358 1.43 3.01 0.74
N ASN A 359 0.79 2.06 1.44
CA ASN A 359 0.99 0.64 1.21
C ASN A 359 0.54 0.25 -0.21
N SER A 360 -0.67 0.69 -0.59
CA SER A 360 -1.24 0.41 -1.91
C SER A 360 -0.46 1.06 -3.07
N ILE A 361 0.08 2.27 -2.90
CA ILE A 361 0.92 2.90 -3.93
C ILE A 361 2.32 2.24 -3.96
N GLY A 362 2.88 1.90 -2.80
CA GLY A 362 4.19 1.28 -2.69
C GLY A 362 4.25 -0.11 -3.33
N SER A 363 3.24 -0.95 -3.12
CA SER A 363 3.12 -2.25 -3.78
C SER A 363 3.02 -2.09 -5.30
N ASN A 364 2.27 -1.12 -5.81
CA ASN A 364 2.20 -0.87 -7.25
C ASN A 364 3.55 -0.44 -7.88
N VAL A 365 4.36 0.33 -7.15
CA VAL A 365 5.72 0.69 -7.60
C VAL A 365 6.59 -0.57 -7.67
N PHE A 366 6.48 -1.47 -6.68
CA PHE A 366 7.14 -2.76 -6.70
C PHE A 366 6.66 -3.64 -7.87
N ASP A 367 5.35 -3.72 -8.11
CA ASP A 367 4.77 -4.55 -9.17
C ASP A 367 5.25 -4.12 -10.56
N ILE A 368 5.29 -2.81 -10.83
CA ILE A 368 5.78 -2.32 -12.13
C ILE A 368 7.29 -2.54 -12.27
N LEU A 369 8.09 -2.14 -11.27
CA LEU A 369 9.54 -2.10 -11.44
C LEU A 369 10.20 -3.48 -11.24
N VAL A 370 9.75 -4.23 -10.24
CA VAL A 370 10.25 -5.58 -9.92
C VAL A 370 9.34 -6.64 -10.51
N GLY A 371 8.01 -6.50 -10.36
CA GLY A 371 7.05 -7.50 -10.86
C GLY A 371 7.12 -7.70 -12.38
N LEU A 372 7.43 -6.67 -13.18
CA LEU A 372 7.71 -6.82 -14.62
C LEU A 372 9.21 -6.91 -14.92
N GLY A 373 10.01 -6.05 -14.29
CA GLY A 373 11.44 -5.98 -14.56
C GLY A 373 12.20 -7.27 -14.24
N LEU A 374 11.86 -7.95 -13.13
CA LEU A 374 12.54 -9.18 -12.71
C LEU A 374 12.24 -10.37 -13.65
N PRO A 375 10.97 -10.69 -14.00
CA PRO A 375 10.69 -11.75 -14.97
C PRO A 375 11.33 -11.48 -16.34
N TRP A 376 11.27 -10.23 -16.82
CA TRP A 376 11.86 -9.87 -18.10
C TRP A 376 13.39 -9.98 -18.08
N ALA A 377 14.03 -9.52 -17.00
CA ALA A 377 15.48 -9.68 -16.82
C ALA A 377 15.86 -11.17 -16.74
N LEU A 378 15.09 -11.99 -16.02
CA LEU A 378 15.37 -13.42 -15.88
C LEU A 378 15.28 -14.14 -17.24
N GLN A 379 14.28 -13.83 -18.06
CA GLN A 379 14.12 -14.40 -19.39
C GLN A 379 15.24 -13.95 -20.35
N THR A 380 15.58 -12.65 -20.36
CA THR A 380 16.52 -12.06 -21.34
C THR A 380 18.00 -12.18 -20.96
N LEU A 381 18.33 -12.36 -19.67
CA LEU A 381 19.71 -12.49 -19.18
C LEU A 381 20.09 -13.93 -18.80
N CYS A 382 19.18 -14.68 -18.18
CA CYS A 382 19.53 -15.99 -17.60
C CYS A 382 19.10 -17.18 -18.49
N ILE A 383 17.94 -17.09 -19.14
CA ILE A 383 17.42 -18.20 -19.95
C ILE A 383 17.86 -18.05 -21.40
N ASP A 384 17.40 -17.02 -22.08
CA ASP A 384 17.70 -16.77 -23.49
C ASP A 384 18.51 -15.47 -23.61
N TYR A 385 19.82 -15.58 -23.41
CA TYR A 385 20.74 -14.43 -23.37
C TYR A 385 20.64 -13.58 -24.65
N GLY A 386 20.26 -12.31 -24.48
CA GLY A 386 20.11 -11.35 -25.58
C GLY A 386 18.84 -11.53 -26.42
N SER A 387 17.89 -12.35 -25.97
CA SER A 387 16.54 -12.39 -26.55
C SER A 387 15.75 -11.12 -26.24
N ASN A 388 14.72 -10.87 -27.04
CA ASN A 388 13.75 -9.81 -26.81
C ASN A 388 12.39 -10.44 -26.51
N ILE A 389 11.66 -9.85 -25.57
CA ILE A 389 10.29 -10.24 -25.24
C ILE A 389 9.35 -9.40 -26.09
N TYR A 390 8.53 -10.05 -26.90
CA TYR A 390 7.54 -9.38 -27.73
C TYR A 390 6.24 -9.25 -26.94
N LEU A 391 5.74 -8.03 -26.80
CA LEU A 391 4.46 -7.74 -26.15
C LEU A 391 3.41 -7.49 -27.24
N ASN A 392 2.16 -7.95 -27.10
CA ASN A 392 1.10 -7.63 -28.07
C ASN A 392 0.55 -6.22 -27.80
N SER A 393 0.95 -5.24 -28.60
CA SER A 393 1.30 -3.93 -28.02
C SER A 393 0.24 -2.85 -28.13
N ARG A 394 -0.78 -3.01 -28.98
CA ARG A 394 -1.76 -1.92 -29.13
C ARG A 394 -2.63 -1.77 -27.91
N GLY A 395 -3.17 -2.87 -27.39
CA GLY A 395 -4.11 -2.87 -26.25
C GLY A 395 -3.41 -2.56 -24.93
N LEU A 396 -2.21 -3.11 -24.78
CA LEU A 396 -1.37 -2.90 -23.61
C LEU A 396 -0.95 -1.44 -23.44
N ILE A 397 -0.53 -0.77 -24.54
CA ILE A 397 -0.16 0.66 -24.48
C ILE A 397 -1.37 1.51 -24.06
N PHE A 398 -2.57 1.24 -24.58
CA PHE A 398 -3.78 1.95 -24.14
C PHE A 398 -4.10 1.67 -22.67
N SER A 399 -3.99 0.41 -22.22
CA SER A 399 -4.24 0.02 -20.83
C SER A 399 -3.29 0.70 -19.85
N VAL A 400 -1.99 0.75 -20.15
CA VAL A 400 -0.99 1.47 -19.34
C VAL A 400 -1.19 2.98 -19.41
N GLY A 401 -1.57 3.53 -20.57
CA GLY A 401 -1.92 4.95 -20.71
C GLY A 401 -3.14 5.35 -19.86
N LEU A 402 -4.15 4.49 -19.79
CA LEU A 402 -5.32 4.66 -18.94
C LEU A 402 -4.97 4.54 -17.45
N LEU A 403 -3.99 3.70 -17.09
CA LEU A 403 -3.43 3.65 -15.73
C LEU A 403 -2.77 4.99 -15.35
N LEU A 404 -1.99 5.59 -16.25
CA LEU A 404 -1.41 6.93 -15.99
C LEU A 404 -2.52 7.98 -15.76
N ALA A 405 -3.59 7.92 -16.56
CA ALA A 405 -4.74 8.80 -16.42
C ALA A 405 -5.46 8.59 -15.07
N SER A 406 -5.63 7.34 -14.62
CA SER A 406 -6.30 7.06 -13.33
C SER A 406 -5.52 7.62 -12.14
N VAL A 407 -4.19 7.51 -12.14
CA VAL A 407 -3.34 8.13 -11.10
C VAL A 407 -3.53 9.64 -11.07
N PHE A 408 -3.50 10.29 -12.24
CA PHE A 408 -3.71 11.73 -12.34
C PHE A 408 -5.07 12.15 -11.78
N PHE A 409 -6.15 11.46 -12.18
CA PHE A 409 -7.49 11.79 -11.71
C PHE A 409 -7.69 11.50 -10.22
N THR A 410 -7.10 10.45 -9.67
CA THR A 410 -7.17 10.16 -8.23
C THR A 410 -6.45 11.22 -7.41
N VAL A 411 -5.23 11.60 -7.78
CA VAL A 411 -4.47 12.65 -7.10
C VAL A 411 -5.20 14.00 -7.20
N LEU A 412 -5.74 14.32 -8.38
CA LEU A 412 -6.56 15.51 -8.58
C LEU A 412 -7.82 15.48 -7.70
N GLY A 413 -8.51 14.34 -7.62
CA GLY A 413 -9.69 14.16 -6.78
C GLY A 413 -9.38 14.38 -5.30
N VAL A 414 -8.30 13.78 -4.79
CA VAL A 414 -7.82 13.99 -3.41
C VAL A 414 -7.46 15.45 -3.16
N HIS A 415 -6.79 16.11 -4.11
CA HIS A 415 -6.42 17.51 -4.01
C HIS A 415 -7.65 18.43 -3.95
N LEU A 416 -8.62 18.21 -4.84
CA LEU A 416 -9.88 18.96 -4.88
C LEU A 416 -10.70 18.75 -3.60
N ASN A 417 -10.61 17.56 -3.01
CA ASN A 417 -11.26 17.23 -1.73
C ASN A 417 -10.46 17.68 -0.49
N LYS A 418 -9.57 18.68 -0.66
CA LYS A 418 -8.75 19.24 0.43
C LYS A 418 -8.00 18.18 1.23
N TRP A 419 -7.55 17.12 0.56
CA TRP A 419 -6.73 16.06 1.16
C TRP A 419 -7.44 15.33 2.29
N THR A 420 -8.74 15.16 2.10
CA THR A 420 -9.57 14.31 2.95
C THR A 420 -10.12 13.17 2.11
N LEU A 421 -10.03 11.95 2.63
CA LEU A 421 -10.68 10.78 2.06
C LEU A 421 -12.05 10.65 2.72
N ASP A 422 -13.09 11.04 1.99
CA ASP A 422 -14.47 10.95 2.42
C ASP A 422 -15.25 9.93 1.58
N ARG A 423 -16.50 9.67 1.95
CA ARG A 423 -17.35 8.72 1.22
C ARG A 423 -17.64 9.16 -0.21
N GLN A 424 -17.71 10.47 -0.48
CA GLN A 424 -18.00 10.97 -1.83
C GLN A 424 -16.81 10.74 -2.76
N LEU A 425 -15.59 11.07 -2.32
CA LEU A 425 -14.38 10.77 -3.06
C LEU A 425 -14.19 9.26 -3.25
N GLY A 426 -14.48 8.47 -2.22
CA GLY A 426 -14.44 7.00 -2.31
C GLY A 426 -15.40 6.45 -3.37
N LEU A 427 -16.65 6.92 -3.37
CA LEU A 427 -17.63 6.55 -4.40
C LEU A 427 -17.19 7.01 -5.81
N ALA A 428 -16.65 8.22 -5.93
CA ALA A 428 -16.14 8.73 -7.20
C ALA A 428 -15.00 7.85 -7.75
N CYS A 429 -14.09 7.37 -6.90
CA CYS A 429 -13.02 6.44 -7.29
C CYS A 429 -13.58 5.08 -7.76
N LEU A 430 -14.61 4.54 -7.08
CA LEU A 430 -15.27 3.30 -7.49
C LEU A 430 -16.00 3.43 -8.84
N VAL A 431 -16.66 4.56 -9.07
CA VAL A 431 -17.30 4.86 -10.37
C VAL A 431 -16.24 4.98 -11.46
N MET A 432 -15.13 5.66 -11.18
CA MET A 432 -14.01 5.78 -12.11
C MET A 432 -13.38 4.41 -12.43
N TYR A 433 -13.27 3.52 -11.43
CA TYR A 433 -12.82 2.14 -11.64
C TYR A 433 -13.74 1.38 -12.59
N ALA A 434 -15.05 1.48 -12.40
CA ALA A 434 -16.02 0.83 -13.28
C ALA A 434 -15.96 1.38 -14.72
N ILE A 435 -15.77 2.68 -14.90
CA ILE A 435 -15.59 3.32 -16.21
C ILE A 435 -14.30 2.82 -16.86
N PHE A 436 -13.18 2.82 -16.12
CA PHE A 436 -11.90 2.32 -16.59
C PHE A 436 -11.99 0.86 -17.05
N LEU A 437 -12.59 0.00 -16.22
CA LEU A 437 -12.72 -1.43 -16.50
C LEU A 437 -13.59 -1.66 -17.74
N CYS A 438 -14.70 -0.93 -17.86
CA CYS A 438 -15.55 -1.00 -19.04
C CYS A 438 -14.78 -0.56 -20.30
N PHE A 439 -14.07 0.56 -20.26
CA PHE A 439 -13.32 1.06 -21.41
C PHE A 439 -12.17 0.13 -21.82
N SER A 440 -11.45 -0.43 -20.84
CA SER A 440 -10.36 -1.40 -21.07
C SER A 440 -10.91 -2.68 -21.72
N ILE A 441 -12.02 -3.22 -21.22
CA ILE A 441 -12.69 -4.38 -21.82
C ILE A 441 -13.14 -4.08 -23.27
N LEU A 442 -13.73 -2.91 -23.53
CA LEU A 442 -14.19 -2.53 -24.86
C LEU A 442 -13.05 -2.37 -25.87
N ILE A 443 -11.89 -1.85 -25.43
CA ILE A 443 -10.68 -1.78 -26.27
C ILE A 443 -10.19 -3.18 -26.62
N GLU A 444 -10.07 -4.07 -25.63
CA GLU A 444 -9.53 -5.42 -25.82
C GLU A 444 -10.46 -6.32 -26.65
N PHE A 445 -11.78 -6.08 -26.63
CA PHE A 445 -12.75 -6.74 -27.51
C PHE A 445 -12.82 -6.17 -28.94
N ASN A 446 -11.89 -5.28 -29.30
CA ASN A 446 -11.83 -4.63 -30.61
C ASN A 446 -13.07 -3.80 -30.98
N VAL A 447 -13.84 -3.31 -30.00
CA VAL A 447 -15.07 -2.55 -30.29
C VAL A 447 -14.75 -1.20 -30.92
N PHE A 448 -13.71 -0.52 -30.43
CA PHE A 448 -13.31 0.81 -30.92
C PHE A 448 -12.19 0.74 -31.96
N ILE A 449 -11.19 -0.13 -31.75
CA ILE A 449 -9.97 -0.22 -32.56
C ILE A 449 -9.58 -1.69 -32.65
N PHE A 450 -9.12 -2.15 -33.81
CA PHE A 450 -8.59 -3.51 -33.95
C PHE A 450 -7.21 -3.62 -33.27
N VAL A 451 -7.22 -4.25 -32.11
CA VAL A 451 -6.14 -4.34 -31.12
C VAL A 451 -5.68 -5.80 -30.95
N ASN A 452 -6.61 -6.72 -30.76
CA ASN A 452 -6.36 -8.15 -30.63
C ASN A 452 -6.74 -8.91 -31.90
N LEU A 453 -5.94 -9.93 -32.23
CA LEU A 453 -6.33 -10.92 -33.22
C LEU A 453 -7.54 -11.72 -32.69
N PRO A 454 -8.48 -12.14 -33.56
CA PRO A 454 -9.55 -13.05 -33.14
C PRO A 454 -8.92 -14.32 -32.57
N MET A 455 -9.40 -14.79 -31.42
CA MET A 455 -8.97 -16.07 -30.88
C MET A 455 -9.20 -17.15 -31.94
N CYS A 456 -8.18 -18.00 -32.15
CA CYS A 456 -8.26 -19.06 -33.15
C CYS A 456 -9.58 -19.83 -32.98
N ARG A 457 -10.46 -19.73 -33.97
CA ARG A 457 -11.58 -20.65 -34.11
C ARG A 457 -10.97 -22.03 -34.28
N ASP A 458 -11.38 -22.97 -33.44
CA ASP A 458 -11.04 -24.38 -33.59
C ASP A 458 -11.24 -24.77 -35.06
N ILE A 459 -10.14 -25.15 -35.72
CA ILE A 459 -10.21 -25.89 -36.97
C ILE A 459 -10.64 -27.29 -36.54
N HIS A 460 -11.96 -27.46 -36.48
CA HIS A 460 -12.79 -28.67 -36.36
C HIS A 460 -12.21 -29.94 -35.75
#